data_AF-A0A3A8B5I0-F1
#
_entry.id   AF-A0A3A8B5I0-F1
#
_cell.length_a   1.000
_cell.length_b   1.000
_cell.length_c   1.000
_cell.angle_alpha   90.00
_cell.angle_beta   90.00
_cell.angle_gamma   90.00
#
_symmetry.space_group_name_H-M   'P 1'
#
loop_
_entity.id
_entity.type
_entity.pdbx_description
1 polymer ?
#
loop_
_entity_poly.entity_id
_entity_poly.type
_entity_poly.pdbx_seq_one_letter_code
_entity_poly.pdbx_strand_id
1 'polypeptide(L)'
;MNGIVVDPYIFFALLLAVFCTGVGIFFRQCARHPWRRVAIGWVLGAVLVLGGAALVHAWGAGGRAALFTGLILPVWLLGGLLGAMLGLAWYRRF
;
A
#
# COMPACT_ATOMS: atom_id res chain seq x y z
N MET A 1 -11.25 -0.47 27.15
CA MET A 1 -10.76 0.07 25.87
C MET A 1 -9.36 0.62 26.09
N ASN A 2 -8.32 -0.18 25.85
CA ASN A 2 -6.93 0.29 25.96
C ASN A 2 -6.60 1.08 24.69
N GLY A 3 -6.76 2.40 24.73
CA GLY A 3 -6.30 3.28 23.67
C GLY A 3 -4.80 3.09 23.51
N ILE A 4 -4.38 2.52 22.40
CA ILE A 4 -2.96 2.46 22.05
C ILE A 4 -2.55 3.91 21.82
N VAL A 5 -1.90 4.52 22.80
CA VAL A 5 -1.26 5.83 22.64
C VAL A 5 -0.03 5.58 21.78
N VAL A 6 -0.21 5.62 20.47
CA VAL A 6 0.90 5.65 19.53
C VAL A 6 1.34 7.11 19.45
N ASP A 7 2.61 7.36 19.73
CA ASP A 7 3.19 8.68 19.53
C ASP A 7 2.94 9.12 18.06
N PRO A 8 2.32 10.29 17.84
CA PRO A 8 1.90 10.69 16.50
C PRO A 8 3.10 10.78 15.55
N TYR A 9 4.27 11.19 16.02
CA TYR A 9 5.46 11.30 15.19
C TYR A 9 5.97 9.94 14.74
N ILE A 10 5.97 8.95 15.64
CA ILE A 10 6.36 7.57 15.32
C ILE A 10 5.36 6.95 14.34
N PHE A 11 4.07 7.21 14.53
CA PHE A 11 3.03 6.71 13.62
C PHE A 11 3.17 7.30 12.22
N PHE A 12 3.39 8.61 12.11
CA PHE A 12 3.65 9.27 10.83
C PHE A 12 4.91 8.75 10.14
N ALA A 13 6.00 8.57 10.90
CA ALA A 13 7.24 8.00 10.36
C ALA A 13 7.01 6.58 9.82
N LEU A 14 6.22 5.77 10.51
CA LEU A 14 5.84 4.43 10.06
C LEU A 14 5.01 4.48 8.77
N LEU A 15 4.00 5.34 8.69
CA LEU A 15 3.19 5.49 7.47
C LEU A 15 4.04 5.96 6.29
N LEU A 16 4.97 6.90 6.51
CA LEU A 16 5.90 7.35 5.50
C LEU A 16 6.81 6.22 5.02
N ALA A 17 7.37 5.43 5.95
CA ALA A 17 8.21 4.29 5.60
C ALA A 17 7.45 3.23 4.79
N VAL A 18 6.18 2.96 5.16
CA VAL A 18 5.30 2.05 4.44
C VAL A 18 4.99 2.57 3.03
N PHE A 19 4.68 3.86 2.89
CA PHE A 19 4.49 4.52 1.61
C PHE A 19 5.74 4.40 0.72
N CYS A 20 6.91 4.78 1.24
CA CYS A 20 8.19 4.71 0.52
C CYS A 20 8.53 3.28 0.11
N THR A 21 8.21 2.29 0.95
CA THR A 21 8.38 0.87 0.62
C THR A 21 7.50 0.47 -0.56
N GLY A 22 6.23 0.91 -0.58
CA GLY A 22 5.33 0.74 -1.73
C GLY A 22 5.93 1.34 -3.00
N VAL A 23 6.39 2.60 -2.93
CA VAL A 23 7.02 3.30 -4.06
C VAL A 23 8.20 2.50 -4.62
N GLY A 24 9.13 2.10 -3.75
CA GLY A 24 10.35 1.39 -4.16
C GLY A 24 10.08 0.03 -4.81
N ILE A 25 9.14 -0.75 -4.27
CA ILE A 25 8.79 -2.08 -4.81
C ILE A 25 8.19 -1.94 -6.21
N PHE A 26 7.17 -1.10 -6.38
CA PHE A 26 6.47 -0.98 -7.66
C PHE A 26 7.29 -0.24 -8.71
N PHE A 27 8.13 0.72 -8.32
CA PHE A 27 9.10 1.33 -9.22
C PHE A 27 10.03 0.28 -9.84
N ARG A 28 10.63 -0.59 -9.02
CA ARG A 28 11.52 -1.67 -9.49
C ARG A 28 10.79 -2.66 -10.38
N GLN A 29 9.53 -2.99 -10.06
CA GLN A 29 8.71 -3.89 -10.87
C GLN A 29 8.39 -3.27 -12.24
N CYS A 30 7.93 -2.02 -12.29
CA CYS A 30 7.65 -1.30 -13.53
C CYS A 30 8.90 -1.08 -14.39
N ALA A 31 10.06 -0.88 -13.76
CA ALA A 31 11.32 -0.71 -14.49
C ALA A 31 11.80 -2.01 -15.18
N ARG A 32 11.36 -3.19 -14.71
CA ARG A 32 11.85 -4.51 -15.18
C ARG A 32 10.82 -5.31 -15.97
N HIS A 33 9.53 -5.01 -15.81
CA HIS A 33 8.44 -5.79 -16.38
C HIS A 33 7.50 -4.89 -17.20
N PRO A 34 6.78 -5.46 -18.19
CA PRO A 34 5.80 -4.71 -18.95
C PRO A 34 4.72 -4.14 -18.02
N TRP A 35 4.38 -2.87 -18.25
CA TRP A 35 3.44 -2.11 -17.42
C TRP A 35 2.11 -2.81 -17.18
N ARG A 36 1.60 -3.54 -18.18
CA ARG A 36 0.35 -4.31 -18.08
C ARG A 36 0.39 -5.33 -16.94
N ARG A 37 1.51 -6.04 -16.78
CA ARG A 37 1.67 -7.05 -15.73
C ARG A 37 1.70 -6.40 -14.35
N VAL A 38 2.36 -5.24 -14.23
CA VAL A 38 2.44 -4.51 -12.95
C VAL A 38 1.10 -3.89 -12.60
N ALA A 39 0.38 -3.33 -13.57
CA ALA A 39 -0.96 -2.80 -13.37
C ALA A 39 -1.94 -3.89 -12.89
N ILE A 40 -1.93 -5.09 -13.51
CA ILE A 40 -2.76 -6.22 -13.07
C ILE A 40 -2.38 -6.62 -11.63
N GLY A 41 -1.09 -6.74 -11.32
CA GLY A 41 -0.63 -7.07 -9.97
C GLY A 41 -1.06 -6.04 -8.93
N TRP A 42 -0.99 -4.75 -9.28
CA TRP A 42 -1.43 -3.66 -8.42
C TRP A 42 -2.95 -3.70 -8.19
N VAL A 43 -3.76 -3.91 -9.24
CA VAL A 43 -5.22 -4.02 -9.14
C VAL A 43 -5.63 -5.21 -8.27
N LEU A 44 -4.99 -6.37 -8.45
CA LEU A 44 -5.23 -7.54 -7.60
C LEU A 44 -4.87 -7.24 -6.13
N GLY A 45 -3.74 -6.56 -5.90
CA GLY A 45 -3.37 -6.08 -4.57
C GLY A 45 -4.42 -5.14 -3.98
N ALA A 46 -4.94 -4.19 -4.77
CA ALA A 46 -5.96 -3.25 -4.35
C ALA A 46 -7.26 -3.96 -3.92
N VAL A 47 -7.70 -4.94 -4.72
CA VAL A 47 -8.88 -5.75 -4.41
C VAL A 47 -8.68 -6.53 -3.12
N LEU A 48 -7.50 -7.12 -2.89
CA LEU A 48 -7.21 -7.83 -1.65
C LEU A 48 -7.19 -6.90 -0.42
N VAL A 49 -6.63 -5.70 -0.55
CA VAL A 49 -6.61 -4.71 0.53
C VAL A 49 -8.02 -4.26 0.88
N LEU A 50 -8.83 -3.88 -0.12
CA LEU A 50 -10.21 -3.44 0.09
C LEU A 50 -11.10 -4.58 0.60
N GLY A 51 -10.97 -5.78 0.03
CA GLY A 51 -11.69 -6.97 0.48
C GLY A 51 -11.33 -7.39 1.89
N GLY A 52 -10.03 -7.34 2.24
CA GLY A 52 -9.55 -7.59 3.60
C GLY A 52 -10.08 -6.56 4.60
N ALA A 53 -10.09 -5.27 4.23
CA ALA A 53 -10.66 -4.22 5.06
C ALA A 53 -12.17 -4.41 5.28
N ALA A 54 -12.92 -4.77 4.23
CA ALA A 54 -14.34 -5.07 4.32
C ALA A 54 -14.62 -6.28 5.23
N LEU A 55 -13.81 -7.35 5.13
CA LEU A 55 -13.94 -8.54 5.96
C LEU A 55 -13.64 -8.24 7.45
N VAL A 56 -12.56 -7.50 7.71
CA VAL A 56 -12.17 -7.06 9.07
C VAL A 56 -13.28 -6.21 9.70
N HIS A 57 -13.90 -5.33 8.91
CA HIS A 57 -15.01 -4.51 9.38
C HIS A 57 -16.27 -5.35 9.65
N ALA A 58 -16.61 -6.27 8.74
CA ALA A 58 -17.78 -7.14 8.87
C ALA A 58 -17.71 -8.09 10.08
N TRP A 59 -16.51 -8.54 10.45
CA TRP A 59 -16.31 -9.44 11.59
C TRP A 59 -16.00 -8.73 12.91
N GLY A 60 -15.98 -7.39 12.93
CA GLY A 60 -15.67 -6.63 14.14
C GLY A 60 -14.28 -6.96 14.71
N ALA A 61 -13.31 -7.23 13.83
CA ALA A 61 -11.97 -7.60 14.26
C ALA A 61 -11.30 -6.45 15.06
N GLY A 62 -10.45 -6.82 16.03
CA GLY A 62 -9.90 -5.88 17.01
C GLY A 62 -9.14 -4.70 16.38
N GLY A 63 -9.03 -3.60 17.14
CA GLY A 63 -8.58 -2.29 16.63
C GLY A 63 -7.24 -2.28 15.88
N ARG A 64 -6.31 -3.21 16.17
CA ARG A 64 -5.05 -3.35 15.43
C ARG A 64 -5.25 -3.84 13.99
N ALA A 65 -6.16 -4.81 13.78
CA ALA A 65 -6.47 -5.31 12.45
C ALA A 65 -7.14 -4.23 11.61
N ALA A 66 -8.09 -3.50 12.21
CA ALA A 66 -8.76 -2.37 11.56
C ALA A 66 -7.78 -1.24 11.17
N LEU A 67 -6.81 -0.91 12.01
CA LEU A 67 -5.75 0.06 11.67
C LEU A 67 -4.87 -0.41 10.51
N PHE A 68 -4.49 -1.70 10.51
CA PHE A 68 -3.64 -2.25 9.46
C PHE A 68 -4.36 -2.29 8.11
N THR A 69 -5.59 -2.81 8.06
CA THR A 69 -6.36 -2.92 6.81
C THR A 69 -6.97 -1.60 6.37
N GLY A 70 -7.31 -0.72 7.31
CA GLY A 70 -7.96 0.56 7.02
C GLY A 70 -7.01 1.71 6.72
N LEU A 71 -5.73 1.61 7.09
CA LEU A 71 -4.77 2.71 6.92
C LEU A 71 -3.43 2.27 6.36
N ILE A 72 -2.74 1.32 7.01
CA ILE A 72 -1.37 0.94 6.63
C ILE A 72 -1.33 0.34 5.22
N LEU A 73 -2.19 -0.63 4.93
CA LEU A 73 -2.26 -1.26 3.60
C LEU A 73 -2.67 -0.28 2.49
N PRO A 74 -3.69 0.59 2.67
CA PRO A 74 -4.00 1.65 1.71
C PRO A 74 -2.83 2.61 1.44
N VAL A 75 -2.11 3.04 2.47
CA VAL A 75 -0.95 3.93 2.32
C VAL A 75 0.17 3.26 1.53
N TRP A 76 0.43 1.98 1.80
CA TRP A 76 1.37 1.19 0.99
C TRP A 76 0.94 1.13 -0.48
N LEU A 77 -0.36 0.92 -0.73
CA LEU A 77 -0.93 0.81 -2.07
C LEU A 77 -0.81 2.12 -2.87
N LEU A 78 -1.06 3.25 -2.21
CA LEU A 78 -0.86 4.60 -2.78
C LEU A 78 0.61 4.85 -3.12
N GLY A 79 1.53 4.45 -2.22
CA GLY A 79 2.96 4.47 -2.51
C GLY A 79 3.29 3.62 -3.75
N GLY A 80 2.74 2.42 -3.83
CA GLY A 80 2.88 1.54 -4.97
C GLY A 80 2.41 2.16 -6.29
N LEU A 81 1.29 2.89 -6.27
CA LEU A 81 0.77 3.58 -7.46
C LEU A 81 1.75 4.66 -7.94
N LEU A 82 2.25 5.50 -7.04
CA LEU A 82 3.24 6.52 -7.37
C LEU A 82 4.54 5.89 -7.90
N GLY A 83 5.02 4.83 -7.25
CA GLY A 83 6.18 4.07 -7.71
C GLY A 83 5.99 3.51 -9.12
N ALA A 84 4.81 2.98 -9.42
CA ALA A 84 4.48 2.48 -10.75
C ALA A 84 4.47 3.61 -11.80
N MET A 85 3.91 4.78 -11.48
CA MET A 85 3.92 5.97 -12.35
C MET A 85 5.34 6.46 -12.64
N LEU A 86 6.19 6.55 -11.61
CA LEU A 86 7.60 6.93 -11.76
C LEU A 86 8.38 5.89 -12.58
N GLY A 87 8.12 4.59 -12.35
CA GLY A 87 8.75 3.51 -13.09
C GLY A 87 8.37 3.53 -14.57
N LEU A 88 7.10 3.85 -14.87
CA LEU A 88 6.60 4.05 -16.23
C LEU A 88 7.25 5.25 -16.92
N ALA A 89 7.34 6.39 -16.23
CA ALA A 89 8.00 7.58 -16.76
C ALA A 89 9.50 7.35 -17.04
N TRP A 90 10.15 6.49 -16.24
CA TRP A 90 11.55 6.10 -16.43
C TRP A 90 11.73 4.98 -17.46
N TYR A 91 10.68 4.28 -17.86
CA TYR A 91 10.76 3.13 -18.75
C TYR A 91 11.05 3.60 -20.19
N ARG A 92 12.34 3.64 -20.54
CA ARG A 92 12.89 4.14 -21.82
C ARG A 92 12.60 3.27 -23.07
N ARG A 93 11.58 2.41 -23.05
CA ARG A 93 11.14 1.64 -24.23
C ARG A 93 9.79 2.16 -24.75
N PHE A 94 9.77 3.42 -25.15
CA PHE A 94 8.83 3.93 -26.16
C PHE A 94 9.55 3.95 -27.50
#